data_AF-A0A1C3D0Q6-F1
#
_entry.id   AF-A0A1C3D0Q6-F1
#
_cell.length_a   1.000
_cell.length_b   1.000
_cell.length_c   1.000
_cell.angle_alpha   90.00
_cell.angle_beta   90.00
_cell.angle_gamma   90.00
#
_symmetry.space_group_name_H-M   'P 1'
#
loop_
_entity.id
_entity.type
_entity.pdbx_description
1 polymer ?
#
loop_
_entity_poly.entity_id
_entity_poly.type
_entity_poly.pdbx_seq_one_letter_code
_entity_poly.pdbx_strand_id
1 'polypeptide(L)'
;MKKTTIISVIFGLSFGLIACQPQKPNALAQQQNTICSALIDGFLKAQKLTHYQLWSIQPTLEHNSHQRLYIYQAQTANMGVLPQQQKLRFACEKISARQFQLHLSDPQQGNSVAYLSIELPEPAQLKTMTAFRLPQPSETQP
;
A
#
# COMPACT_ATOMS: atom_id res chain seq x y z
N MET A 1 64.13 -28.81 23.45
CA MET A 1 63.32 -29.85 22.76
C MET A 1 61.89 -29.32 22.64
N LYS A 2 61.44 -29.05 21.41
CA LYS A 2 60.16 -28.40 21.09
C LYS A 2 59.02 -29.42 21.14
N LYS A 3 57.93 -29.11 21.85
CA LYS A 3 56.64 -29.79 21.71
C LYS A 3 55.60 -28.73 21.35
N THR A 4 55.27 -28.66 20.07
CA THR A 4 54.25 -27.75 19.54
C THR A 4 52.90 -28.45 19.65
N THR A 5 52.12 -28.10 20.68
CA THR A 5 50.73 -28.51 20.81
C THR A 5 49.88 -27.58 19.95
N ILE A 6 49.47 -28.03 18.76
CA ILE A 6 48.49 -27.34 17.92
C ILE A 6 47.11 -27.84 18.34
N ILE A 7 46.51 -27.17 19.33
CA ILE A 7 45.10 -27.27 19.65
C ILE A 7 44.49 -25.90 19.38
N SER A 8 43.30 -25.90 18.79
CA SER A 8 42.39 -24.75 18.59
C SER A 8 42.78 -23.73 17.53
N VAL A 9 42.32 -23.94 16.28
CA VAL A 9 41.60 -22.88 15.52
C VAL A 9 40.69 -23.56 14.46
N ILE A 10 39.51 -24.05 14.86
CA ILE A 10 38.36 -24.16 13.94
C ILE A 10 37.13 -23.70 14.73
N PHE A 11 37.10 -22.41 15.04
CA PHE A 11 35.93 -21.72 15.57
C PHE A 11 35.69 -20.52 14.66
N GLY A 12 34.49 -20.45 14.06
CA GLY A 12 34.04 -19.24 13.37
C GLY A 12 33.96 -19.33 11.85
N LEU A 13 33.23 -20.31 11.31
CA LEU A 13 32.71 -20.29 9.92
C LEU A 13 31.20 -20.05 9.92
N SER A 14 30.72 -19.15 10.78
CA SER A 14 29.29 -18.84 10.95
C SER A 14 28.95 -17.35 11.00
N PHE A 15 29.86 -16.47 10.57
CA PHE A 15 29.55 -15.04 10.40
C PHE A 15 29.34 -14.72 8.93
N GLY A 16 28.09 -14.51 8.53
CA GLY A 16 27.80 -14.03 7.18
C GLY A 16 26.38 -14.18 6.66
N LEU A 17 25.41 -14.69 7.44
CA LEU A 17 24.01 -14.42 7.11
C LEU A 17 23.68 -13.03 7.63
N ILE A 18 24.05 -12.00 6.85
CA ILE A 18 23.48 -10.67 7.01
C ILE A 18 21.99 -10.87 6.76
N ALA A 19 21.22 -11.03 7.84
CA ALA A 19 19.77 -10.98 7.76
C ALA A 19 19.43 -9.67 7.06
N CYS A 20 18.66 -9.75 5.97
CA CYS A 20 18.03 -8.58 5.38
C CYS A 20 17.35 -7.85 6.53
N GLN A 21 17.88 -6.68 6.93
CA GLN A 21 17.21 -5.86 7.94
C GLN A 21 15.83 -5.56 7.38
N PRO A 22 14.73 -5.85 8.13
CA PRO A 22 13.41 -5.47 7.68
C PRO A 22 13.42 -3.95 7.55
N GLN A 23 13.42 -3.48 6.30
CA GLN A 23 13.38 -2.07 5.98
C GLN A 23 12.11 -1.51 6.66
N LYS A 24 12.28 -0.50 7.51
CA LYS A 24 11.14 0.05 8.27
C LYS A 24 10.09 0.52 7.26
N PRO A 25 8.83 0.08 7.38
CA PRO A 25 7.81 0.43 6.42
C PRO A 25 7.65 1.94 6.35
N ASN A 26 7.62 2.47 5.14
CA ASN A 26 7.49 3.90 4.92
C ASN A 26 6.06 4.36 5.26
N ALA A 27 5.90 5.08 6.38
CA ALA A 27 4.59 5.49 6.87
C ALA A 27 3.78 6.31 5.85
N LEU A 28 4.43 7.17 5.06
CA LEU A 28 3.79 7.94 4.00
C LEU A 28 3.35 7.04 2.84
N ALA A 29 4.17 6.05 2.50
CA ALA A 29 3.82 5.07 1.49
C ALA A 29 2.61 4.24 1.91
N GLN A 30 2.57 3.82 3.17
CA GLN A 30 1.46 3.07 3.74
C GLN A 30 0.17 3.90 3.78
N GLN A 31 0.25 5.17 4.18
CA GLN A 31 -0.91 6.06 4.19
C GLN A 31 -1.51 6.22 2.79
N GLN A 32 -0.68 6.55 1.80
CA GLN A 32 -1.11 6.62 0.41
C GLN A 32 -1.77 5.30 -0.03
N ASN A 33 -1.18 4.17 0.37
CA ASN A 33 -1.73 2.86 0.03
C ASN A 33 -3.13 2.64 0.62
N THR A 34 -3.34 2.97 1.89
CA THR A 34 -4.64 2.87 2.53
C THR A 34 -5.70 3.69 1.81
N ILE A 35 -5.36 4.93 1.45
CA ILE A 35 -6.28 5.86 0.77
C ILE A 35 -6.61 5.34 -0.63
N CYS A 36 -5.59 5.07 -1.45
CA CYS A 36 -5.79 4.58 -2.82
C CYS A 36 -6.57 3.26 -2.84
N SER A 37 -6.28 2.33 -1.92
CA SER A 37 -6.99 1.06 -1.83
C SER A 37 -8.47 1.26 -1.48
N ALA A 38 -8.77 2.18 -0.55
CA ALA A 38 -10.16 2.50 -0.19
C ALA A 38 -10.93 3.15 -1.36
N LEU A 39 -10.28 4.06 -2.10
CA LEU A 39 -10.87 4.68 -3.29
C LEU A 39 -11.18 3.65 -4.38
N ILE A 40 -10.24 2.74 -4.65
CA ILE A 40 -10.42 1.69 -5.65
C ILE A 40 -11.51 0.70 -5.21
N ASP A 41 -11.50 0.28 -3.95
CA ASP A 41 -12.54 -0.61 -3.40
C ASP A 41 -13.94 0.01 -3.49
N GLY A 42 -14.05 1.30 -3.16
CA GLY A 42 -15.28 2.08 -3.35
C GLY A 42 -15.74 2.10 -4.81
N PHE A 43 -14.83 2.35 -5.75
CA PHE A 43 -15.13 2.32 -7.19
C PHE A 43 -15.61 0.93 -7.64
N LEU A 44 -14.88 -0.13 -7.28
CA LEU A 44 -15.23 -1.51 -7.67
C LEU A 44 -16.60 -1.90 -7.12
N LYS A 45 -16.92 -1.55 -5.88
CA LYS A 45 -18.24 -1.80 -5.28
C LYS A 45 -19.35 -1.03 -5.99
N ALA A 46 -19.14 0.26 -6.24
CA ALA A 46 -20.13 1.10 -6.92
C ALA A 46 -20.45 0.59 -8.35
N GLN A 47 -19.45 0.06 -9.05
CA GLN A 47 -19.58 -0.48 -10.40
C GLN A 47 -19.95 -1.98 -10.45
N LYS A 48 -20.22 -2.62 -9.30
CA LYS A 48 -20.49 -4.07 -9.19
C LYS A 48 -19.34 -4.95 -9.75
N LEU A 49 -18.10 -4.46 -9.68
CA LEU A 49 -16.87 -5.13 -10.11
C LEU A 49 -16.16 -5.85 -8.95
N THR A 50 -16.91 -6.37 -7.97
CA THR A 50 -16.36 -6.98 -6.74
C THR A 50 -15.61 -8.30 -6.97
N HIS A 51 -15.70 -8.87 -8.16
CA HIS A 51 -14.95 -10.06 -8.57
C HIS A 51 -13.49 -9.75 -8.97
N TYR A 52 -13.11 -8.47 -9.03
CA TYR A 52 -11.73 -8.07 -9.24
C TYR A 52 -10.96 -8.05 -7.93
N GLN A 53 -9.77 -8.66 -7.94
CA GLN A 53 -8.87 -8.67 -6.79
C GLN A 53 -7.55 -8.00 -7.13
N LEU A 54 -6.93 -7.39 -6.11
CA LEU A 54 -5.63 -6.77 -6.25
C LEU A 54 -4.60 -7.84 -6.62
N TRP A 55 -3.93 -7.64 -7.75
CA TRP A 55 -2.88 -8.53 -8.26
C TRP A 55 -1.48 -7.96 -7.99
N SER A 56 -1.26 -6.66 -8.22
CA SER A 56 0.02 -6.03 -7.91
C SER A 56 -0.07 -4.52 -7.71
N ILE A 57 0.94 -3.98 -7.02
CA ILE A 57 1.15 -2.55 -6.79
C ILE A 57 2.57 -2.19 -7.26
N GLN A 58 2.71 -1.09 -8.01
CA GLN A 58 3.99 -0.61 -8.52
C GLN A 58 4.12 0.92 -8.38
N PRO A 59 5.25 1.46 -7.88
CA PRO A 59 6.34 0.78 -7.18
C PRO A 59 5.88 0.18 -5.83
N THR A 60 6.73 -0.65 -5.22
CA THR A 60 6.44 -1.30 -3.93
C THR A 60 6.26 -0.29 -2.79
N LEU A 61 5.63 -0.73 -1.69
CA LEU A 61 5.31 0.11 -0.54
C LEU A 61 6.54 0.57 0.27
N GLU A 62 7.72 0.04 -0.04
CA GLU A 62 8.99 0.45 0.57
C GLU A 62 9.42 1.87 0.13
N HIS A 63 8.90 2.34 -1.00
CA HIS A 63 9.28 3.60 -1.60
C HIS A 63 8.14 4.62 -1.56
N ASN A 64 8.47 5.85 -1.18
CA ASN A 64 7.57 6.99 -1.38
C ASN A 64 7.50 7.28 -2.88
N SER A 65 6.29 7.37 -3.43
CA SER A 65 6.09 7.67 -4.84
C SER A 65 4.94 8.67 -4.98
N HIS A 66 5.09 9.61 -5.91
CA HIS A 66 4.00 10.51 -6.28
C HIS A 66 2.85 9.77 -6.95
N GLN A 67 3.14 8.68 -7.67
CA GLN A 67 2.13 7.88 -8.35
C GLN A 67 2.35 6.39 -8.05
N ARG A 68 1.26 5.65 -7.81
CA ARG A 68 1.28 4.18 -7.76
C ARG A 68 0.24 3.59 -8.69
N LEU A 69 0.66 2.56 -9.41
CA LEU A 69 -0.18 1.74 -10.24
C LEU A 69 -0.69 0.55 -9.44
N TYR A 70 -2.01 0.41 -9.38
CA TYR A 70 -2.73 -0.71 -8.80
C TYR A 70 -3.34 -1.54 -9.92
N ILE A 71 -2.93 -2.80 -10.02
CA ILE A 71 -3.42 -3.72 -11.04
C ILE A 71 -4.37 -4.69 -10.37
N TYR A 72 -5.62 -4.67 -10.79
CA TYR A 72 -6.66 -5.60 -10.35
C TYR A 72 -6.97 -6.60 -11.45
N GLN A 73 -7.13 -7.86 -11.10
CA GLN A 73 -7.44 -8.93 -12.05
C GLN A 73 -8.81 -9.53 -11.72
N ALA A 74 -9.61 -9.77 -12.77
CA ALA A 74 -10.88 -10.47 -12.64
C ALA A 74 -10.63 -11.91 -12.17
N GLN A 75 -11.27 -12.32 -11.08
CA GLN A 75 -11.30 -13.72 -10.68
C GLN A 75 -12.37 -14.43 -11.50
N THR A 76 -11.97 -15.35 -12.37
CA THR A 76 -12.90 -16.18 -13.13
C THR A 76 -13.39 -17.32 -12.24
N ALA A 77 -14.55 -17.14 -11.61
CA ALA A 77 -15.25 -18.24 -10.96
C ALA A 77 -15.95 -19.09 -12.05
N ASN A 78 -15.25 -20.08 -12.61
CA ASN A 78 -15.82 -21.24 -13.32
C ASN A 78 -16.97 -20.99 -14.33
N MET A 79 -17.04 -19.84 -14.98
CA MET A 79 -18.03 -19.58 -16.02
C MET A 79 -17.31 -19.12 -17.27
N GLY A 80 -17.44 -19.88 -18.35
CA GLY A 80 -16.69 -19.79 -19.61
C GLY A 80 -16.87 -18.50 -20.43
N VAL A 81 -17.24 -17.39 -19.79
CA VAL A 81 -17.28 -16.06 -20.39
C VAL A 81 -16.15 -15.25 -19.75
N LEU A 82 -14.99 -15.19 -20.41
CA LEU A 82 -13.94 -14.28 -19.97
C LEU A 82 -14.41 -12.83 -20.20
N PRO A 83 -14.32 -11.94 -19.20
CA PRO A 83 -14.55 -10.52 -19.44
C PRO A 83 -13.53 -10.00 -20.46
N GLN A 84 -13.98 -9.11 -21.35
CA GLN A 84 -13.11 -8.49 -22.37
C GLN A 84 -11.87 -7.82 -21.75
N GLN A 85 -12.00 -7.28 -20.53
CA GLN A 85 -10.92 -6.62 -19.82
C GLN A 85 -10.49 -7.45 -18.60
N GLN A 86 -9.51 -8.33 -18.77
CA GLN A 86 -9.04 -9.19 -17.68
C GLN A 86 -8.35 -8.42 -16.53
N LYS A 87 -7.84 -7.22 -16.82
CA LYS A 87 -7.09 -6.39 -15.86
C LYS A 87 -7.56 -4.95 -15.86
N LEU A 88 -7.87 -4.43 -14.68
CA LEU A 88 -8.10 -3.02 -14.42
C LEU A 88 -6.80 -2.40 -13.89
N ARG A 89 -6.45 -1.22 -14.40
CA ARG A 89 -5.22 -0.52 -14.04
C ARG A 89 -5.55 0.87 -13.52
N PHE A 90 -5.38 1.05 -12.21
CA PHE A 90 -5.63 2.32 -11.55
C PHE A 90 -4.31 3.02 -11.24
N ALA A 91 -4.10 4.21 -11.79
CA ALA A 91 -3.04 5.11 -11.37
C ALA A 91 -3.57 6.02 -10.26
N CYS A 92 -3.02 5.88 -9.06
CA CYS A 92 -3.32 6.74 -7.93
C CYS A 92 -2.19 7.75 -7.75
N GLU A 93 -2.51 9.02 -7.90
CA GLU A 93 -1.59 10.14 -7.81
C GLU A 93 -1.79 10.89 -6.49
N LYS A 94 -0.68 11.18 -5.82
CA LYS A 94 -0.61 12.05 -4.65
C LYS A 94 -0.25 13.45 -5.14
N ILE A 95 -1.27 14.28 -5.35
CA ILE A 95 -1.14 15.67 -5.80
C ILE A 95 -0.56 16.52 -4.67
N SER A 96 -0.98 16.27 -3.43
CA SER A 96 -0.45 16.92 -2.23
C SER A 96 -0.47 15.97 -1.04
N ALA A 97 -0.04 16.41 0.15
CA ALA A 97 -0.13 15.61 1.37
C ALA A 97 -1.58 15.17 1.72
N ARG A 98 -2.58 15.88 1.17
CA ARG A 98 -4.00 15.67 1.47
C ARG A 98 -4.85 15.37 0.23
N GLN A 99 -4.37 15.68 -0.97
CA GLN A 99 -5.13 15.50 -2.20
C GLN A 99 -4.63 14.29 -2.99
N PHE A 100 -5.58 13.42 -3.34
CA PHE A 100 -5.34 12.20 -4.10
C PHE A 100 -6.28 12.12 -5.29
N GLN A 101 -5.78 11.55 -6.39
CA GLN A 101 -6.53 11.43 -7.62
C GLN A 101 -6.37 10.02 -8.19
N LEU A 102 -7.47 9.44 -8.65
CA LEU A 102 -7.54 8.09 -9.18
C LEU A 102 -7.93 8.13 -10.65
N HIS A 103 -7.04 7.60 -11.48
CA HIS A 103 -7.23 7.45 -12.91
C HIS A 103 -7.34 5.96 -13.23
N LEU A 104 -8.38 5.55 -13.96
CA LEU A 104 -8.47 4.20 -14.50
C LEU A 104 -8.01 4.29 -15.96
N SER A 105 -7.06 3.45 -16.32
CA SER A 105 -6.57 3.35 -17.68
C SER A 105 -7.30 2.22 -18.39
N ASP A 106 -7.94 2.55 -19.51
CA ASP A 106 -8.49 1.55 -20.44
C ASP A 106 -7.38 1.13 -21.43
N PRO A 107 -6.94 -0.14 -21.42
CA PRO A 107 -5.95 -0.62 -22.38
C PRO A 107 -6.44 -0.60 -23.84
N GLN A 108 -7.75 -0.50 -24.09
CA GLN A 108 -8.32 -0.46 -25.45
C GLN A 108 -8.45 0.97 -26.01
N GLN A 109 -8.63 1.98 -25.14
CA GLN A 109 -8.95 3.33 -25.58
C GLN A 109 -7.82 4.35 -25.37
N GLY A 110 -6.72 3.99 -24.70
CA GLY A 110 -5.54 4.86 -24.52
C GLY A 110 -5.79 6.13 -23.70
N ASN A 111 -7.04 6.43 -23.35
CA ASN A 111 -7.46 7.62 -22.62
C ASN A 111 -7.62 7.26 -21.13
N SER A 112 -6.85 7.92 -20.27
CA SER A 112 -7.05 7.87 -18.82
C SER A 112 -8.01 8.98 -18.40
N VAL A 113 -9.26 8.62 -18.10
CA VAL A 113 -10.19 9.58 -17.49
C VAL A 113 -9.92 9.60 -15.98
N ALA A 114 -10.02 10.78 -15.34
CA ALA A 114 -9.99 10.87 -13.88
C ALA A 114 -11.35 10.43 -13.34
N TYR A 115 -11.40 9.33 -12.57
CA TYR A 115 -12.68 8.77 -12.10
C TYR A 115 -13.02 9.22 -10.68
N LEU A 116 -12.02 9.56 -9.86
CA LEU A 116 -12.26 9.95 -8.48
C LEU A 116 -11.14 10.87 -7.96
N SER A 117 -11.51 11.91 -7.22
CA SER A 117 -10.57 12.73 -6.45
C SER A 117 -11.07 12.88 -5.02
N ILE A 118 -10.15 12.85 -4.07
CA ILE A 118 -10.45 13.08 -2.66
C ILE A 118 -9.45 14.07 -2.10
N GLU A 119 -9.95 14.98 -1.28
CA GLU A 119 -9.14 15.79 -0.39
C GLU A 119 -9.41 15.35 1.05
N LEU A 120 -8.35 15.02 1.76
CA LEU A 120 -8.42 14.70 3.17
C LEU A 120 -8.58 15.99 3.99
N PRO A 121 -9.52 16.02 4.94
CA PRO A 121 -9.62 17.11 5.91
C PRO A 121 -8.38 17.13 6.81
N GLU A 122 -8.12 18.28 7.42
CA GLU A 122 -6.99 18.41 8.35
C GLU A 122 -7.17 17.50 9.58
N PRO A 123 -6.09 16.94 10.14
CA PRO A 123 -6.16 16.10 11.34
C PRO A 123 -6.84 16.78 12.54
N ALA A 124 -6.68 18.11 12.66
CA ALA A 124 -7.36 18.90 13.67
C ALA A 124 -8.89 18.88 13.50
N GLN A 125 -9.37 18.90 12.26
CA GLN A 125 -10.79 18.82 11.92
C GLN A 125 -11.33 17.39 12.05
N LEU A 126 -10.51 16.37 11.77
CA LEU A 126 -10.94 14.98 11.97
C LEU A 126 -11.35 14.70 13.42
N LYS A 127 -10.64 15.28 14.40
CA LYS A 127 -10.98 15.17 15.84
C LYS A 127 -12.32 15.81 16.19
N THR A 128 -12.76 16.84 15.45
CA THR A 128 -14.06 17.50 15.68
C THR A 128 -15.20 16.79 14.96
N MET A 129 -14.89 15.96 13.97
CA MET A 129 -15.87 15.20 13.17
C MET A 129 -16.15 13.79 13.72
N THR A 130 -15.31 13.27 14.61
CA THR A 130 -15.61 11.98 15.27
C THR A 130 -16.67 12.18 16.35
N ALA A 131 -17.79 11.44 16.23
CA ALA A 131 -18.80 11.37 17.30
C ALA A 131 -18.26 10.71 18.59
N PHE A 132 -17.12 10.02 18.49
CA PHE A 132 -16.44 9.38 19.61
C PHE A 132 -15.43 10.33 20.25
N ARG A 133 -15.69 10.75 21.49
CA ARG A 133 -14.71 11.43 22.34
C ARG A 133 -14.11 10.40 23.28
N LEU A 134 -12.80 10.19 23.21
CA LEU A 134 -12.10 9.42 24.23
C LEU A 134 -12.15 10.20 25.56
N PRO A 135 -12.41 9.54 26.71
CA PRO A 135 -12.29 10.19 28.01
C PRO A 135 -10.89 10.77 28.15
N GLN A 136 -10.77 12.07 28.36
CA GLN A 136 -9.49 12.66 28.73
C GLN A 136 -9.17 12.19 30.15
N PRO A 137 -7.97 11.66 30.42
CA PRO A 137 -7.53 11.47 31.79
C PRO A 137 -7.56 12.86 32.44
N SER A 138 -8.35 12.99 33.48
CA SER A 138 -8.42 14.19 34.31
C SER A 138 -6.99 14.59 34.70
N GLU A 139 -6.52 15.71 34.16
CA GLU A 139 -5.46 16.50 34.78
C GLU A 139 -6.00 16.91 36.15
N THR A 140 -5.70 16.10 37.16
CA THR A 140 -5.70 16.52 38.56
C THR A 140 -4.71 17.68 38.66
N GLN A 141 -5.24 18.89 38.50
CA GLN A 141 -4.58 20.14 38.83
C GLN A 141 -4.57 20.29 40.37
N PRO A 142 -3.53 20.93 40.94
CA PRO A 142 -2.97 20.64 42.26
C PRO A 142 -3.76 21.19 43.45
#